data_AF-B8GSE6-F1
#
_entry.id   AF-B8GSE6-F1
#
_cell.length_a   1.000
_cell.length_b   1.000
_cell.length_c   1.000
_cell.angle_alpha   90.00
_cell.angle_beta   90.00
_cell.angle_gamma   90.00
#
_symmetry.space_group_name_H-M   'P 1'
#
loop_
_entity.id
_entity.type
_entity.pdbx_description
1 polymer ?
#
loop_
_entity_poly.entity_id
_entity_poly.type
_entity_poly.pdbx_seq_one_letter_code
_entity_poly.pdbx_strand_id
1 'polypeptide(L)'
;MLPGVLHLNYCSITLSAAQALASSSAETIEFTELPLMNDACVSLVLEMAEHVKLSIGRIWGASEYLGRMERMNLILLSRYAESVNLEGISDLSHQEADVLSAFQGHQLLLHLDRLDEVTAAHLSRVRTELLMLEVPRLCDDAATALSRSLASEELQISVSEDSVSVKAADELSQYGGHALSIELGIEPSPDILRMLAQFTGHLRITVPRLTAEAAMAVGNSNGTLELHCETPTPDIRQILLNSKREITNLDELTG
;
A
#
# COMPACT_ATOMS: atom_id res chain seq x y z
N MET A 1 -15.65 -31.98 -20.62
CA MET A 1 -14.79 -30.90 -21.14
C MET A 1 -14.12 -30.30 -19.93
N LEU A 2 -12.81 -30.09 -19.97
CA LEU A 2 -12.13 -29.39 -18.88
C LEU A 2 -12.62 -27.93 -18.87
N PRO A 3 -12.73 -27.30 -17.69
CA PRO A 3 -12.94 -25.87 -17.56
C PRO A 3 -12.07 -25.10 -18.56
N GLY A 4 -12.70 -24.34 -19.46
CA GLY A 4 -11.96 -23.49 -20.38
C GLY A 4 -11.43 -22.27 -19.63
N VAL A 5 -10.12 -22.15 -19.48
CA VAL A 5 -9.46 -20.91 -19.07
C VAL A 5 -9.12 -20.11 -20.32
N LEU A 6 -9.56 -18.85 -20.37
CA LEU A 6 -9.25 -17.94 -21.45
C LEU A 6 -8.23 -16.90 -20.98
N HIS A 7 -6.98 -17.09 -21.39
CA HIS A 7 -5.89 -16.13 -21.12
C HIS A 7 -5.84 -15.06 -22.20
N LEU A 8 -5.93 -13.80 -21.79
CA LEU A 8 -6.01 -12.65 -22.67
C LEU A 8 -4.88 -11.67 -22.36
N ASN A 9 -4.14 -11.32 -23.41
CA ASN A 9 -3.12 -10.28 -23.36
C ASN A 9 -3.46 -9.23 -24.42
N TYR A 10 -4.37 -8.32 -24.06
CA TYR A 10 -4.83 -7.25 -24.93
C TYR A 10 -4.46 -5.90 -24.34
N CYS A 11 -4.01 -4.98 -25.18
CA CYS A 11 -3.82 -3.58 -24.77
C CYS A 11 -5.16 -2.82 -24.65
N SER A 12 -6.22 -3.29 -25.34
CA SER A 12 -7.54 -2.67 -25.29
C SER A 12 -8.66 -3.64 -25.65
N ILE A 13 -9.86 -3.41 -25.15
CA ILE A 13 -11.07 -4.18 -25.46
C ILE A 13 -12.11 -3.26 -26.09
N THR A 14 -12.58 -3.64 -27.28
CA THR A 14 -13.74 -3.00 -27.93
C THR A 14 -15.05 -3.55 -27.37
N LEU A 15 -16.15 -2.83 -27.57
CA LEU A 15 -17.46 -3.28 -27.11
C LEU A 15 -17.85 -4.67 -27.64
N SER A 16 -17.59 -4.94 -28.92
CA SER A 16 -17.87 -6.26 -29.51
C SER A 16 -17.03 -7.37 -28.90
N ALA A 17 -15.78 -7.10 -28.54
CA ALA A 17 -14.94 -8.07 -27.82
C ALA A 17 -15.46 -8.28 -26.40
N ALA A 18 -15.85 -7.22 -25.66
CA ALA A 18 -16.47 -7.35 -24.35
C ALA A 18 -17.78 -8.17 -24.39
N GLN A 19 -18.62 -7.97 -25.40
CA GLN A 19 -19.84 -8.78 -25.61
C GLN A 19 -19.52 -10.25 -25.89
N ALA A 20 -18.49 -10.53 -26.67
CA ALA A 20 -18.04 -11.89 -26.94
C ALA A 20 -17.51 -12.58 -25.66
N LEU A 21 -16.78 -11.84 -24.82
CA LEU A 21 -16.33 -12.33 -23.52
C LEU A 21 -17.50 -12.61 -22.57
N ALA A 22 -18.45 -11.67 -22.47
CA ALA A 22 -19.65 -11.85 -21.65
C ALA A 22 -20.52 -13.04 -22.09
N SER A 23 -20.46 -13.42 -23.39
CA SER A 23 -21.16 -14.59 -23.94
C SER A 23 -20.31 -15.87 -23.95
N SER A 24 -19.09 -15.81 -23.43
CA SER A 24 -18.17 -16.94 -23.40
C SER A 24 -18.65 -18.04 -22.47
N SER A 25 -18.35 -19.29 -22.82
CA SER A 25 -18.54 -20.45 -21.92
C SER A 25 -17.29 -20.75 -21.08
N ALA A 26 -16.34 -19.81 -21.01
CA ALA A 26 -15.15 -19.95 -20.19
C ALA A 26 -15.53 -19.91 -18.69
N GLU A 27 -14.89 -20.75 -17.89
CA GLU A 27 -15.09 -20.73 -16.42
C GLU A 27 -14.22 -19.66 -15.76
N THR A 28 -13.07 -19.38 -16.37
CA THR A 28 -12.11 -18.38 -15.91
C THR A 28 -11.66 -17.53 -17.08
N ILE A 29 -11.62 -16.21 -16.87
CA ILE A 29 -11.03 -15.24 -17.80
C ILE A 29 -9.91 -14.53 -17.05
N GLU A 30 -8.72 -14.57 -17.64
CA GLU A 30 -7.52 -13.99 -17.05
C GLU A 30 -6.93 -12.94 -17.97
N PHE A 31 -6.77 -11.74 -17.43
CA PHE A 31 -6.01 -10.67 -18.07
C PHE A 31 -4.64 -10.58 -17.40
N THR A 32 -3.56 -10.51 -18.17
CA THR A 32 -2.24 -10.19 -17.58
C THR A 32 -2.26 -8.80 -16.94
N GLU A 33 -2.85 -7.83 -17.61
CA GLU A 33 -3.00 -6.43 -17.18
C GLU A 33 -4.39 -5.94 -17.58
N LEU A 34 -4.95 -4.97 -16.87
CA LEU A 34 -6.26 -4.41 -17.20
C LEU A 34 -6.22 -3.74 -18.58
N PRO A 35 -6.98 -4.23 -19.59
CA PRO A 35 -6.98 -3.61 -20.90
C PRO A 35 -7.67 -2.26 -20.88
N LEU A 36 -7.23 -1.35 -21.75
CA LEU A 36 -7.93 -0.09 -21.98
C LEU A 36 -9.34 -0.35 -22.51
N MET A 37 -10.34 0.20 -21.84
CA MET A 37 -11.74 0.03 -22.23
C MET A 37 -12.57 1.22 -21.75
N ASN A 38 -13.78 1.38 -22.31
CA ASN A 38 -14.72 2.40 -21.87
C ASN A 38 -15.76 1.84 -20.89
N ASP A 39 -16.59 2.69 -20.30
CA ASP A 39 -17.59 2.28 -19.30
C ASP A 39 -18.58 1.23 -19.79
N ALA A 40 -18.94 1.25 -21.07
CA ALA A 40 -19.82 0.24 -21.64
C ALA A 40 -19.15 -1.15 -21.66
N CYS A 41 -17.85 -1.21 -21.97
CA CYS A 41 -17.08 -2.44 -21.86
C CYS A 41 -16.93 -2.88 -20.39
N VAL A 42 -16.62 -1.96 -19.48
CA VAL A 42 -16.46 -2.29 -18.04
C VAL A 42 -17.75 -2.88 -17.48
N SER A 43 -18.90 -2.28 -17.80
CA SER A 43 -20.20 -2.78 -17.34
C SER A 43 -20.43 -4.24 -17.74
N LEU A 44 -20.13 -4.61 -18.98
CA LEU A 44 -20.23 -6.00 -19.46
C LEU A 44 -19.23 -6.93 -18.77
N VAL A 45 -18.01 -6.47 -18.51
CA VAL A 45 -16.98 -7.25 -17.81
C VAL A 45 -17.37 -7.48 -16.36
N LEU A 46 -17.92 -6.47 -15.68
CA LEU A 46 -18.40 -6.58 -14.30
C LEU A 46 -19.62 -7.50 -14.19
N GLU A 47 -20.60 -7.36 -15.10
CA GLU A 47 -21.76 -8.26 -15.17
C GLU A 47 -21.31 -9.72 -15.38
N MET A 48 -20.38 -9.94 -16.32
CA MET A 48 -19.80 -11.26 -16.56
C MET A 48 -19.08 -11.82 -15.31
N ALA A 49 -18.40 -10.97 -14.54
CA ALA A 49 -17.68 -11.36 -13.33
C ALA A 49 -18.60 -11.81 -12.18
N GLU A 50 -19.93 -11.64 -12.30
CA GLU A 50 -20.90 -12.25 -11.37
C GLU A 50 -21.04 -13.76 -11.56
N HIS A 51 -20.63 -14.28 -12.73
CA HIS A 51 -20.84 -15.67 -13.12
C HIS A 51 -19.57 -16.38 -13.59
N VAL A 52 -18.53 -15.63 -13.96
CA VAL A 52 -17.24 -16.13 -14.42
C VAL A 52 -16.15 -15.68 -13.44
N LYS A 53 -15.16 -16.55 -13.17
CA LYS A 53 -13.99 -16.14 -12.39
C LYS A 53 -13.15 -15.19 -13.22
N LEU A 54 -13.22 -13.90 -12.89
CA LEU A 54 -12.36 -12.87 -13.47
C LEU A 54 -11.08 -12.74 -12.64
N SER A 55 -9.92 -12.79 -13.31
CA SER A 55 -8.62 -12.43 -12.72
C SER A 55 -7.94 -11.38 -13.59
N ILE A 56 -7.40 -10.35 -12.96
CA ILE A 56 -6.57 -9.32 -13.59
C ILE A 56 -5.22 -9.38 -12.89
N GLY A 57 -4.12 -9.67 -13.58
CA GLY A 57 -2.82 -9.68 -12.92
C GLY A 57 -2.50 -8.30 -12.35
N ARG A 58 -2.73 -7.24 -13.13
CA ARG A 58 -2.17 -5.92 -12.84
C ARG A 58 -3.06 -4.76 -13.25
N ILE A 59 -3.18 -3.76 -12.37
CA ILE A 59 -3.65 -2.40 -12.70
C ILE A 59 -2.52 -1.44 -12.30
N TRP A 60 -1.82 -0.85 -13.26
CA TRP A 60 -0.73 0.11 -13.01
C TRP A 60 -1.08 1.46 -13.60
N GLY A 61 -1.01 2.51 -12.77
CA GLY A 61 -1.26 3.88 -13.21
C GLY A 61 -2.73 4.12 -13.55
N ALA A 62 -3.55 4.40 -12.53
CA ALA A 62 -4.96 4.77 -12.75
C ALA A 62 -5.12 5.91 -13.76
N SER A 63 -4.15 6.84 -13.82
CA SER A 63 -4.06 7.92 -14.79
C SER A 63 -4.19 7.47 -16.26
N GLU A 64 -3.81 6.25 -16.62
CA GLU A 64 -3.95 5.73 -18.00
C GLU A 64 -5.40 5.38 -18.37
N TYR A 65 -6.22 5.07 -17.36
CA TYR A 65 -7.62 4.68 -17.50
C TYR A 65 -8.58 5.84 -17.29
N LEU A 66 -8.19 6.82 -16.47
CA LEU A 66 -8.96 8.04 -16.23
C LEU A 66 -9.18 8.80 -17.56
N GLY A 67 -10.44 9.13 -17.83
CA GLY A 67 -10.87 9.74 -19.10
C GLY A 67 -11.34 8.75 -20.17
N ARG A 68 -11.14 7.44 -19.96
CA ARG A 68 -11.73 6.37 -20.78
C ARG A 68 -12.88 5.67 -20.07
N MET A 69 -12.72 5.45 -18.77
CA MET A 69 -13.75 4.93 -17.88
C MET A 69 -13.91 5.83 -16.65
N GLU A 70 -15.06 5.73 -16.01
CA GLU A 70 -15.33 6.36 -14.72
C GLU A 70 -14.41 5.80 -13.64
N ARG A 71 -13.99 6.67 -12.72
CA ARG A 71 -13.11 6.34 -11.60
C ARG A 71 -13.65 5.19 -10.75
N MET A 72 -14.95 5.20 -10.46
CA MET A 72 -15.59 4.14 -9.67
C MET A 72 -15.51 2.78 -10.36
N ASN A 73 -15.62 2.74 -11.70
CA ASN A 73 -15.53 1.51 -12.47
C ASN A 73 -14.13 0.89 -12.40
N LEU A 74 -13.08 1.72 -12.43
CA LEU A 74 -11.71 1.27 -12.20
C LEU A 74 -11.55 0.67 -10.80
N ILE A 75 -12.07 1.35 -9.78
CA ILE A 75 -11.99 0.91 -8.38
C ILE A 75 -12.78 -0.39 -8.15
N LEU A 76 -13.93 -0.55 -8.82
CA LEU A 76 -14.69 -1.81 -8.80
C LEU A 76 -13.88 -2.96 -9.41
N LEU A 77 -13.19 -2.73 -10.53
CA LEU A 77 -12.35 -3.74 -11.18
C LEU A 77 -11.14 -4.16 -10.33
N SER A 78 -10.63 -3.27 -9.47
CA SER A 78 -9.52 -3.57 -8.56
C SER A 78 -9.77 -4.81 -7.70
N ARG A 79 -11.01 -5.14 -7.34
CA ARG A 79 -11.32 -6.35 -6.53
C ARG A 79 -10.94 -7.67 -7.21
N TYR A 80 -10.83 -7.66 -8.55
CA TYR A 80 -10.45 -8.82 -9.35
C TYR A 80 -8.96 -8.82 -9.69
N ALA A 81 -8.20 -7.82 -9.21
CA ALA A 81 -6.79 -7.69 -9.52
C ALA A 81 -5.89 -8.34 -8.48
N GLU A 82 -4.76 -8.91 -8.91
CA GLU A 82 -3.71 -9.41 -8.03
C GLU A 82 -2.88 -8.26 -7.45
N SER A 83 -2.55 -7.25 -8.26
CA SER A 83 -1.83 -6.06 -7.81
C SER A 83 -2.42 -4.79 -8.41
N VAL A 84 -2.55 -3.75 -7.57
CA VAL A 84 -3.20 -2.48 -7.93
C VAL A 84 -2.33 -1.32 -7.48
N ASN A 85 -2.00 -0.44 -8.42
CA ASN A 85 -1.47 0.89 -8.18
C ASN A 85 -2.44 1.93 -8.75
N LEU A 86 -3.05 2.72 -7.87
CA LEU A 86 -4.01 3.77 -8.24
C LEU A 86 -3.37 5.15 -8.39
N GLU A 87 -2.08 5.23 -8.74
CA GLU A 87 -1.41 6.48 -9.09
C GLU A 87 -2.24 7.31 -10.09
N GLY A 88 -2.51 8.57 -9.73
CA GLY A 88 -3.42 9.46 -10.46
C GLY A 88 -4.81 9.60 -9.83
N ILE A 89 -5.16 8.77 -8.85
CA ILE A 89 -6.32 8.97 -7.97
C ILE A 89 -5.80 9.50 -6.62
N SER A 90 -5.76 10.82 -6.50
CA SER A 90 -5.20 11.49 -5.30
C SER A 90 -6.19 11.65 -4.16
N ASP A 91 -7.47 11.30 -4.35
CA ASP A 91 -8.46 11.26 -3.28
C ASP A 91 -9.41 10.07 -3.42
N LEU A 92 -9.90 9.59 -2.28
CA LEU A 92 -10.94 8.58 -2.21
C LEU A 92 -12.14 9.15 -1.47
N SER A 93 -13.33 8.99 -2.05
CA SER A 93 -14.56 9.09 -1.27
C SER A 93 -14.69 7.89 -0.33
N HIS A 94 -15.52 8.03 0.71
CA HIS A 94 -15.78 6.92 1.65
C HIS A 94 -16.37 5.70 0.94
N GLN A 95 -17.20 5.91 -0.09
CA GLN A 95 -17.74 4.83 -0.91
C GLN A 95 -16.64 4.07 -1.69
N GLU A 96 -15.68 4.79 -2.25
CA GLU A 96 -14.57 4.19 -3.00
C GLU A 96 -13.63 3.41 -2.09
N ALA A 97 -13.32 3.96 -0.91
CA ALA A 97 -12.55 3.27 0.11
C ALA A 97 -13.27 1.99 0.60
N ASP A 98 -14.60 2.05 0.76
CA ASP A 98 -15.40 0.88 1.12
C ASP A 98 -15.36 -0.21 0.04
N VAL A 99 -15.44 0.18 -1.24
CA VAL A 99 -15.27 -0.76 -2.35
C VAL A 99 -13.89 -1.40 -2.33
N LEU A 100 -12.82 -0.62 -2.09
CA LEU A 100 -11.46 -1.14 -1.97
C LEU A 100 -11.27 -2.06 -0.77
N SER A 101 -12.06 -1.93 0.30
CA SER A 101 -11.99 -2.86 1.44
C SER A 101 -12.28 -4.32 1.08
N ALA A 102 -12.91 -4.56 -0.07
CA ALA A 102 -13.14 -5.89 -0.64
C ALA A 102 -11.96 -6.41 -1.50
N PHE A 103 -10.88 -5.64 -1.66
CA PHE A 103 -9.67 -6.07 -2.35
C PHE A 103 -9.01 -7.25 -1.62
N GLN A 104 -8.64 -8.28 -2.39
CA GLN A 104 -8.02 -9.52 -1.90
C GLN A 104 -6.74 -9.89 -2.67
N GLY A 105 -6.20 -8.96 -3.46
CA GLY A 105 -4.94 -9.14 -4.16
C GLY A 105 -3.73 -9.02 -3.23
N HIS A 106 -2.55 -9.23 -3.76
CA HIS A 106 -1.27 -9.20 -3.05
C HIS A 106 -0.79 -7.80 -2.72
N GLN A 107 -1.07 -6.79 -3.57
CA GLN A 107 -0.51 -5.45 -3.38
C GLN A 107 -1.53 -4.35 -3.71
N LEU A 108 -1.68 -3.39 -2.79
CA LEU A 108 -2.45 -2.17 -3.00
C LEU A 108 -1.60 -0.93 -2.70
N LEU A 109 -1.36 -0.12 -3.74
CA LEU A 109 -0.56 1.10 -3.68
C LEU A 109 -1.47 2.32 -3.93
N LEU A 110 -1.50 3.25 -2.99
CA LEU A 110 -2.31 4.47 -3.03
C LEU A 110 -1.45 5.71 -2.74
N HIS A 111 -1.63 6.75 -3.55
CA HIS A 111 -0.99 8.05 -3.38
C HIS A 111 -2.09 9.08 -3.14
N LEU A 112 -2.34 9.45 -1.88
CA LEU A 112 -3.50 10.25 -1.49
C LEU A 112 -3.07 11.63 -0.96
N ASP A 113 -3.70 12.69 -1.45
CA ASP A 113 -3.50 14.08 -0.96
C ASP A 113 -3.91 14.24 0.51
N ARG A 114 -4.80 13.37 0.99
CA ARG A 114 -5.29 13.34 2.36
C ARG A 114 -5.77 11.94 2.74
N LEU A 115 -5.63 11.62 4.02
CA LEU A 115 -6.19 10.41 4.61
C LEU A 115 -6.95 10.77 5.89
N ASP A 116 -8.28 10.73 5.81
CA ASP A 116 -9.14 10.90 6.98
C ASP A 116 -9.36 9.57 7.72
N GLU A 117 -9.92 9.64 8.93
CA GLU A 117 -10.19 8.48 9.77
C GLU A 117 -11.08 7.45 9.07
N VAL A 118 -12.14 7.90 8.37
CA VAL A 118 -13.12 7.00 7.74
C VAL A 118 -12.48 6.22 6.59
N THR A 119 -11.73 6.90 5.74
CA THR A 119 -10.98 6.31 4.63
C THR A 119 -9.94 5.33 5.16
N ALA A 120 -9.16 5.72 6.19
CA ALA A 120 -8.21 4.84 6.85
C ALA A 120 -8.88 3.60 7.46
N ALA A 121 -10.07 3.76 8.06
CA ALA A 121 -10.83 2.66 8.63
C ALA A 121 -11.31 1.66 7.58
N HIS A 122 -11.67 2.10 6.37
CA HIS A 122 -11.97 1.17 5.26
C HIS A 122 -10.71 0.49 4.74
N LEU A 123 -9.63 1.24 4.53
CA LEU A 123 -8.35 0.70 4.04
C LEU A 123 -7.73 -0.30 5.03
N SER A 124 -7.90 -0.12 6.34
CA SER A 124 -7.44 -1.07 7.37
C SER A 124 -8.07 -2.47 7.24
N ARG A 125 -9.22 -2.59 6.56
CA ARG A 125 -9.91 -3.88 6.37
C ARG A 125 -9.45 -4.62 5.12
N VAL A 126 -8.63 -3.99 4.27
CA VAL A 126 -8.08 -4.61 3.06
C VAL A 126 -7.20 -5.78 3.46
N ARG A 127 -7.49 -6.96 2.90
CA ARG A 127 -6.70 -8.17 3.12
C ARG A 127 -5.74 -8.34 1.95
N THR A 128 -4.51 -7.91 2.16
CA THR A 128 -3.47 -7.92 1.15
C THR A 128 -2.14 -8.29 1.78
N GLU A 129 -1.13 -8.65 0.98
CA GLU A 129 0.20 -8.88 1.54
C GLU A 129 0.87 -7.54 1.85
N LEU A 130 0.76 -6.58 0.92
CA LEU A 130 1.32 -5.24 1.04
C LEU A 130 0.26 -4.16 0.85
N LEU A 131 0.08 -3.33 1.88
CA LEU A 131 -0.64 -2.07 1.76
C LEU A 131 0.36 -0.92 1.82
N MET A 132 0.49 -0.16 0.72
CA MET A 132 1.35 1.01 0.63
C MET A 132 0.51 2.28 0.50
N LEU A 133 0.75 3.23 1.40
CA LEU A 133 0.08 4.52 1.45
C LEU A 133 1.11 5.64 1.40
N GLU A 134 1.01 6.52 0.42
CA GLU A 134 1.74 7.79 0.41
C GLU A 134 0.76 8.92 0.70
N VAL A 135 1.04 9.71 1.74
CA VAL A 135 0.21 10.84 2.17
C VAL A 135 1.07 12.04 2.54
N PRO A 136 0.64 13.29 2.29
CA PRO A 136 1.34 14.46 2.80
C PRO A 136 1.43 14.50 4.33
N ARG A 137 0.35 14.07 5.00
CA ARG A 137 0.19 14.11 6.46
C ARG A 137 -0.60 12.91 6.97
N LEU A 138 -0.26 12.43 8.15
CA LEU A 138 -0.98 11.37 8.85
C LEU A 138 -1.47 11.88 10.21
N CYS A 139 -2.79 11.95 10.40
CA CYS A 139 -3.37 12.31 11.70
C CYS A 139 -3.47 11.10 12.63
N ASP A 140 -3.63 11.37 13.93
CA ASP A 140 -3.70 10.34 14.97
C ASP A 140 -4.84 9.33 14.75
N ASP A 141 -6.01 9.80 14.29
CA ASP A 141 -7.17 8.93 14.10
C ASP A 141 -6.98 8.00 12.89
N ALA A 142 -6.37 8.50 11.81
CA ALA A 142 -5.98 7.65 10.67
C ALA A 142 -4.91 6.63 11.08
N ALA A 143 -3.90 7.03 11.87
CA ALA A 143 -2.90 6.11 12.41
C ALA A 143 -3.51 5.02 13.31
N THR A 144 -4.48 5.39 14.15
CA THR A 144 -5.24 4.47 15.02
C THR A 144 -6.05 3.46 14.19
N ALA A 145 -6.60 3.88 13.06
CA ALA A 145 -7.30 2.98 12.15
C ALA A 145 -6.31 2.04 11.43
N LEU A 146 -5.21 2.57 10.91
CA LEU A 146 -4.19 1.79 10.17
C LEU A 146 -3.41 0.81 11.06
N SER A 147 -3.26 1.06 12.35
CA SER A 147 -2.67 0.07 13.27
C SER A 147 -3.47 -1.22 13.36
N ARG A 148 -4.74 -1.19 12.94
CA ARG A 148 -5.62 -2.37 12.83
C ARG A 148 -5.65 -2.97 11.43
N SER A 149 -4.72 -2.58 10.56
CA SER A 149 -4.62 -3.07 9.19
C SER A 149 -4.56 -4.60 9.14
N LEU A 150 -5.23 -5.18 8.15
CA LEU A 150 -5.22 -6.60 7.85
C LEU A 150 -4.21 -6.98 6.76
N ALA A 151 -3.27 -6.08 6.43
CA ALA A 151 -2.13 -6.44 5.61
C ALA A 151 -1.31 -7.55 6.31
N SER A 152 -0.97 -8.62 5.60
CA SER A 152 -0.32 -9.78 6.23
C SER A 152 1.18 -9.59 6.34
N GLU A 153 1.85 -9.13 5.29
CA GLU A 153 3.32 -9.04 5.26
C GLU A 153 3.79 -7.66 5.69
N GLU A 154 3.33 -6.59 5.02
CA GLU A 154 3.87 -5.26 5.22
C GLU A 154 2.78 -4.17 5.15
N LEU A 155 2.82 -3.26 6.12
CA LEU A 155 2.17 -1.97 6.05
C LEU A 155 3.24 -0.91 5.80
N GLN A 156 3.18 -0.25 4.66
CA GLN A 156 4.10 0.82 4.28
C GLN A 156 3.37 2.16 4.26
N ILE A 157 3.90 3.13 4.99
CA ILE A 157 3.35 4.49 5.05
C ILE A 157 4.47 5.50 4.79
N SER A 158 4.30 6.34 3.77
CA SER A 158 5.19 7.46 3.48
C SER A 158 4.48 8.77 3.79
N VAL A 159 5.12 9.63 4.59
CA VAL A 159 4.60 10.93 5.02
C VAL A 159 5.55 12.04 4.57
N SER A 160 5.15 12.87 3.60
CA SER A 160 6.09 13.75 2.88
C SER A 160 6.17 15.21 3.36
N GLU A 161 5.07 15.80 3.84
CA GLU A 161 5.02 17.24 4.17
C GLU A 161 5.11 17.56 5.66
N ASP A 162 4.88 16.58 6.52
CA ASP A 162 4.87 16.75 7.97
C ASP A 162 5.54 15.55 8.65
N SER A 163 5.84 15.69 9.95
CA SER A 163 6.19 14.53 10.76
C SER A 163 4.91 13.87 11.30
N VAL A 164 4.98 12.58 11.61
CA VAL A 164 3.92 11.94 12.40
C VAL A 164 3.94 12.47 13.83
N SER A 165 2.80 12.55 14.50
CA SER A 165 2.79 12.88 15.91
C SER A 165 3.36 11.72 16.75
N VAL A 166 3.77 11.99 18.00
CA VAL A 166 4.18 10.93 18.94
C VAL A 166 3.03 9.94 19.17
N LYS A 167 1.78 10.41 19.22
CA LYS A 167 0.60 9.53 19.38
C LYS A 167 0.39 8.67 18.13
N ALA A 168 0.48 9.24 16.93
CA ALA A 168 0.37 8.47 15.68
C ALA A 168 1.47 7.39 15.59
N ALA A 169 2.70 7.71 15.99
CA ALA A 169 3.80 6.76 16.07
C ALA A 169 3.55 5.64 17.09
N ASP A 170 2.99 5.96 18.25
CA ASP A 170 2.61 4.99 19.28
C ASP A 170 1.52 4.04 18.77
N GLU A 171 0.46 4.57 18.16
CA GLU A 171 -0.62 3.78 17.56
C GLU A 171 -0.09 2.84 16.47
N LEU A 172 0.72 3.35 15.52
CA LEU A 172 1.30 2.52 14.47
C LEU A 172 2.22 1.42 15.00
N SER A 173 2.92 1.65 16.12
CA SER A 173 3.77 0.63 16.75
C SER A 173 2.99 -0.60 17.23
N GLN A 174 1.66 -0.46 17.40
CA GLN A 174 0.75 -1.53 17.78
C GLN A 174 0.25 -2.37 16.60
N TYR A 175 0.70 -2.07 15.37
CA TYR A 175 0.37 -2.86 14.20
C TYR A 175 0.71 -4.34 14.41
N GLY A 176 -0.25 -5.23 14.09
CA GLY A 176 -0.14 -6.66 14.35
C GLY A 176 0.50 -7.50 13.24
N GLY A 177 0.89 -6.88 12.11
CA GLY A 177 1.51 -7.58 10.98
C GLY A 177 3.00 -7.84 11.16
N HIS A 178 3.64 -8.41 10.13
CA HIS A 178 5.03 -8.85 10.20
C HIS A 178 6.04 -7.69 10.07
N ALA A 179 5.81 -6.79 9.11
CA ALA A 179 6.68 -5.66 8.83
C ALA A 179 5.93 -4.32 8.83
N LEU A 180 6.55 -3.30 9.40
CA LEU A 180 6.07 -1.92 9.38
C LEU A 180 7.17 -1.07 8.74
N SER A 181 6.83 -0.42 7.63
CA SER A 181 7.74 0.48 6.92
C SER A 181 7.21 1.90 6.97
N ILE A 182 7.99 2.80 7.56
CA ILE A 182 7.63 4.20 7.69
C ILE A 182 8.71 5.06 7.04
N GLU A 183 8.30 5.86 6.06
CA GLU A 183 9.13 6.91 5.46
C GLU A 183 8.63 8.27 5.94
N LEU A 184 9.55 9.07 6.48
CA LEU A 184 9.27 10.41 6.99
C LEU A 184 10.08 11.41 6.18
N GLY A 185 9.41 12.29 5.44
CA GLY A 185 10.03 13.34 4.62
C GLY A 185 10.67 14.47 5.43
N ILE A 186 10.45 14.49 6.75
CA ILE A 186 11.03 15.46 7.68
C ILE A 186 11.75 14.72 8.81
N GLU A 187 12.83 15.33 9.31
CA GLU A 187 13.59 14.84 10.46
C GLU A 187 12.68 14.58 11.68
N PRO A 188 12.53 13.32 12.14
CA PRO A 188 11.68 13.00 13.27
C PRO A 188 12.33 13.37 14.59
N SER A 189 11.50 13.70 15.57
CA SER A 189 11.96 13.80 16.96
C SER A 189 12.41 12.43 17.50
N PRO A 190 13.31 12.39 18.49
CA PRO A 190 13.66 11.14 19.17
C PRO A 190 12.47 10.43 19.81
N ASP A 191 11.44 11.16 20.23
CA ASP A 191 10.23 10.60 20.83
C ASP A 191 9.40 9.80 19.82
N ILE A 192 9.24 10.31 18.61
CA ILE A 192 8.56 9.62 17.49
C ILE A 192 9.25 8.29 17.21
N LEU A 193 10.58 8.33 17.04
CA LEU A 193 11.33 7.11 16.75
C LEU A 193 11.32 6.13 17.93
N ARG A 194 11.30 6.63 19.17
CA ARG A 194 11.17 5.76 20.35
C ARG A 194 9.82 5.03 20.36
N MET A 195 8.74 5.67 19.92
CA MET A 195 7.43 5.03 19.81
C MET A 195 7.42 3.99 18.69
N LEU A 196 7.84 4.35 17.47
CA LEU A 196 7.92 3.39 16.35
C LEU A 196 8.78 2.18 16.68
N ALA A 197 9.90 2.41 17.38
CA ALA A 197 10.82 1.38 17.82
C ALA A 197 10.18 0.33 18.75
N GLN A 198 9.01 0.60 19.36
CA GLN A 198 8.29 -0.41 20.14
C GLN A 198 7.71 -1.53 19.28
N PHE A 199 7.56 -1.33 17.96
CA PHE A 199 7.15 -2.38 17.05
C PHE A 199 8.14 -3.55 17.07
N THR A 200 7.65 -4.73 17.47
CA THR A 200 8.47 -5.92 17.73
C THR A 200 8.77 -6.75 16.49
N GLY A 201 8.11 -6.47 15.36
CA GLY A 201 8.35 -7.14 14.08
C GLY A 201 9.56 -6.57 13.35
N HIS A 202 9.48 -6.61 12.01
CA HIS A 202 10.49 -5.99 11.15
C HIS A 202 10.17 -4.52 10.89
N LEU A 203 10.89 -3.62 11.56
CA LEU A 203 10.71 -2.19 11.40
C LEU A 203 11.66 -1.66 10.33
N ARG A 204 11.12 -1.04 9.28
CA ARG A 204 11.87 -0.26 8.30
C ARG A 204 11.59 1.21 8.53
N ILE A 205 12.62 2.02 8.70
CA ILE A 205 12.50 3.48 8.85
C ILE A 205 13.37 4.15 7.79
N THR A 206 12.77 5.05 7.01
CA THR A 206 13.47 5.94 6.09
C THR A 206 13.30 7.38 6.57
N VAL A 207 14.42 8.08 6.80
CA VAL A 207 14.44 9.47 7.27
C VAL A 207 15.50 10.28 6.52
N PRO A 208 15.30 11.58 6.27
CA PRO A 208 16.31 12.42 5.62
C PRO A 208 17.54 12.60 6.51
N ARG A 209 17.32 12.66 7.83
CA ARG A 209 18.35 12.89 8.84
C ARG A 209 18.03 12.15 10.12
N LEU A 210 19.08 11.81 10.85
CA LEU A 210 18.98 11.16 12.15
C LEU A 210 19.93 11.86 13.11
N THR A 211 19.48 12.13 14.34
CA THR A 211 20.35 12.63 15.41
C THR A 211 20.93 11.48 16.22
N ALA A 212 21.98 11.74 17.01
CA ALA A 212 22.53 10.75 17.94
C ALA A 212 21.46 10.23 18.92
N GLU A 213 20.59 11.10 19.43
CA GLU A 213 19.51 10.72 20.35
C GLU A 213 18.45 9.85 19.66
N ALA A 214 18.07 10.23 18.44
CA ALA A 214 17.15 9.45 17.61
C ALA A 214 17.73 8.06 17.26
N ALA A 215 19.03 7.98 16.93
CA ALA A 215 19.73 6.71 16.71
C ALA A 215 19.75 5.82 17.98
N MET A 216 19.98 6.42 19.15
CA MET A 216 19.91 5.70 20.43
C MET A 216 18.48 5.21 20.72
N ALA A 217 17.46 5.98 20.34
CA ALA A 217 16.06 5.61 20.55
C ALA A 217 15.70 4.35 19.74
N VAL A 218 16.07 4.29 18.46
CA VAL A 218 15.80 3.10 17.63
C VAL A 218 16.70 1.90 17.99
N GLY A 219 17.97 2.13 18.32
CA GLY A 219 18.92 1.04 18.61
C GLY A 219 18.69 0.33 19.96
N ASN A 220 17.91 0.90 20.88
CA ASN A 220 17.65 0.30 22.20
C ASN A 220 16.35 -0.50 22.29
N SER A 221 15.76 -0.86 21.16
CA SER A 221 14.47 -1.55 21.10
C SER A 221 14.58 -3.02 20.67
N ASN A 222 13.46 -3.74 20.68
CA ASN A 222 13.37 -5.16 20.32
C ASN A 222 13.00 -5.34 18.83
N GLY A 223 13.19 -6.53 18.28
CA GLY A 223 12.86 -6.86 16.89
C GLY A 223 14.04 -6.64 15.94
N THR A 224 13.76 -6.56 14.64
CA THR A 224 14.77 -6.22 13.61
C THR A 224 14.53 -4.82 13.09
N LEU A 225 15.59 -4.11 12.71
CA LEU A 225 15.56 -2.76 12.17
C LEU A 225 16.28 -2.71 10.82
N GLU A 226 15.61 -2.16 9.83
CA GLU A 226 16.21 -1.66 8.60
C GLU A 226 16.11 -0.14 8.64
N LEU A 227 17.23 0.56 8.55
CA LEU A 227 17.28 2.01 8.71
C LEU A 227 17.94 2.63 7.49
N HIS A 228 17.22 3.52 6.81
CA HIS A 228 17.74 4.34 5.74
C HIS A 228 17.80 5.79 6.21
N CYS A 229 19.00 6.35 6.14
CA CYS A 229 19.27 7.75 6.45
C CYS A 229 20.08 8.31 5.28
N GLU A 230 19.65 9.43 4.69
CA GLU A 230 20.35 10.01 3.53
C GLU A 230 21.73 10.55 3.89
N THR A 231 21.93 10.97 5.16
CA THR A 231 23.16 11.63 5.62
C THR A 231 23.63 11.12 6.99
N PRO A 232 24.06 9.84 7.11
CA PRO A 232 24.54 9.30 8.37
C PRO A 232 25.88 9.93 8.77
N THR A 233 26.01 10.34 10.04
CA THR A 233 27.29 10.78 10.60
C THR A 233 28.05 9.58 11.20
N PRO A 234 29.39 9.63 11.30
CA PRO A 234 30.17 8.54 11.90
C PRO A 234 29.73 8.16 13.34
N ASP A 235 29.30 9.15 14.13
CA ASP A 235 28.83 8.93 15.49
C ASP A 235 27.54 8.09 15.54
N ILE A 236 26.64 8.31 14.59
CA ILE A 236 25.40 7.54 14.46
C ILE A 236 25.70 6.06 14.18
N ARG A 237 26.65 5.79 13.28
CA ARG A 237 27.08 4.42 13.00
C ARG A 237 27.60 3.74 14.26
N GLN A 238 28.42 4.43 15.06
CA GLN A 238 28.97 3.85 16.29
C GLN A 238 27.89 3.59 17.34
N ILE A 239 26.85 4.43 17.40
CA ILE A 239 25.67 4.20 18.25
C ILE A 239 24.92 2.94 17.80
N LEU A 240 24.66 2.82 16.50
CA LEU A 240 23.93 1.69 15.92
C LEU A 240 24.72 0.38 15.99
N LEU A 241 26.05 0.41 15.89
CA LEU A 241 26.91 -0.77 16.13
C LEU A 241 26.80 -1.32 17.56
N ASN A 242 26.48 -0.45 18.52
CA ASN A 242 26.30 -0.80 19.93
C ASN A 242 24.81 -1.04 20.29
N SER A 243 23.94 -1.07 19.28
CA SER A 243 22.51 -1.34 19.40
C SER A 243 22.24 -2.71 20.02
N LYS A 244 21.16 -2.81 20.79
CA LYS A 244 20.62 -4.10 21.25
C LYS A 244 19.69 -4.72 20.21
N ARG A 245 19.15 -3.89 19.31
CA ARG A 245 18.34 -4.32 18.18
C ARG A 245 19.21 -4.89 17.06
N GLU A 246 18.75 -5.93 16.40
CA GLU A 246 19.38 -6.45 15.19
C GLU A 246 19.14 -5.47 14.03
N ILE A 247 20.22 -4.91 13.48
CA ILE A 247 20.16 -3.96 12.35
C ILE A 247 20.63 -4.69 11.09
N THR A 248 19.75 -4.82 10.09
CA THR A 248 19.98 -5.70 8.93
C THR A 248 20.79 -5.06 7.81
N ASN A 249 20.83 -3.73 7.73
CA ASN A 249 21.46 -2.98 6.64
C ASN A 249 22.57 -2.02 7.11
N LEU A 250 23.25 -2.34 8.22
CA LEU A 250 24.26 -1.45 8.82
C LEU A 250 25.43 -1.11 7.87
N ASP A 251 25.75 -2.02 6.95
CA ASP A 251 26.81 -1.83 5.95
C ASP A 251 26.43 -0.82 4.85
N GLU A 252 25.12 -0.59 4.63
CA GLU A 252 24.63 0.37 3.63
C GLU A 252 24.61 1.81 4.16
N LEU A 253 24.76 1.99 5.48
CA LEU A 253 24.88 3.29 6.13
C LEU A 253 26.28 3.93 5.98
N THR A 254 27.13 3.42 5.09
CA THR A 254 28.43 4.02 4.75
C THR A 254 28.30 4.95 3.55
N GLY A 255 28.01 6.23 3.82
CA GLY A 255 28.32 7.30 2.88
C GLY A 255 29.82 7.49 2.67
#